data_AF-A0A940LNT5-F1
#
_entry.id   AF-A0A940LNT5-F1
#
_cell.length_a   1.000
_cell.length_b   1.000
_cell.length_c   1.000
_cell.angle_alpha   90.00
_cell.angle_beta   90.00
_cell.angle_gamma   90.00
#
_symmetry.space_group_name_H-M   'P 1'
#
loop_
_entity.id
_entity.type
_entity.pdbx_description
1 polymer ?
#
loop_
_entity_poly.entity_id
_entity_poly.type
_entity_poly.pdbx_seq_one_letter_code
_entity_poly.pdbx_strand_id
1 'polypeptide(L)'
;MLAQDDDEHPVPEELRSRFQELVKALVAGDFQLSKHSLSGIAPIEADNARFIQGQISAYGATLAPLSDQVWDRSAYRWMDGHWEFLVDLSTDAEAVSDLALHAKLFDGPSGRIEVWSVHVP
;
A
#
# COMPACT_ATOMS: atom_id res chain seq x y z
N MET A 1 10.51 -4.38 15.91
CA MET A 1 11.40 -3.36 15.31
C MET A 1 11.69 -3.81 13.90
N LEU A 2 11.46 -2.96 12.91
CA LEU A 2 11.68 -3.29 11.51
C LEU A 2 13.18 -3.43 11.23
N ALA A 3 13.55 -4.38 10.37
CA ALA A 3 14.93 -4.58 9.96
C ALA A 3 15.44 -3.37 9.16
N GLN A 4 16.71 -3.01 9.34
CA GLN A 4 17.38 -1.92 8.62
C GLN A 4 18.54 -2.47 7.79
N ASP A 5 18.24 -3.48 6.98
CA ASP A 5 19.15 -4.13 6.05
C ASP A 5 18.54 -4.18 4.64
N ASP A 6 19.35 -4.58 3.66
CA ASP A 6 18.99 -4.62 2.25
C ASP A 6 18.19 -5.87 1.84
N ASP A 7 17.91 -6.78 2.78
CA ASP A 7 17.11 -7.97 2.55
C ASP A 7 15.60 -7.64 2.51
N GLU A 8 14.83 -8.52 1.88
CA GLU A 8 13.37 -8.46 1.89
C GLU A 8 12.81 -9.21 3.11
N HIS A 9 11.85 -8.59 3.78
CA HIS A 9 11.22 -9.10 4.99
C HIS A 9 9.70 -9.14 4.85
N PRO A 10 9.02 -10.08 5.52
CA PRO A 10 7.56 -10.14 5.52
C PRO A 10 6.95 -8.92 6.21
N VAL A 11 5.83 -8.41 5.69
CA VAL A 11 5.12 -7.27 6.30
C VAL A 11 4.62 -7.64 7.72
N PRO A 12 5.03 -6.91 8.77
CA PRO A 12 4.61 -7.21 10.15
C PRO A 12 3.12 -6.97 10.37
N GLU A 13 2.51 -7.79 11.23
CA GLU A 13 1.07 -7.73 11.54
C GLU A 13 0.61 -6.35 12.02
N GLU A 14 1.45 -5.65 12.80
CA GLU A 14 1.21 -4.29 13.28
C GLU A 14 1.03 -3.24 12.17
N LEU A 15 1.60 -3.48 10.98
CA LEU A 15 1.47 -2.60 9.82
C LEU A 15 0.37 -3.06 8.85
N ARG A 16 -0.01 -4.36 8.87
CA ARG A 16 -1.04 -4.91 7.98
C ARG A 16 -2.37 -4.19 8.13
N SER A 17 -2.77 -3.87 9.37
CA SER A 17 -4.02 -3.14 9.65
C SER A 17 -4.03 -1.74 9.02
N ARG A 18 -2.89 -1.04 9.02
CA ARG A 18 -2.73 0.29 8.43
C ARG A 18 -2.85 0.22 6.90
N PHE A 19 -2.21 -0.77 6.28
CA PHE A 19 -2.36 -1.01 4.84
C PHE A 19 -3.78 -1.44 4.46
N GLN A 20 -4.46 -2.23 5.29
CA GLN A 20 -5.87 -2.56 5.09
C GLN A 20 -6.77 -1.31 5.14
N GLU A 21 -6.55 -0.40 6.09
CA GLU A 21 -7.29 0.86 6.19
C GLU A 21 -7.04 1.76 4.97
N LEU A 22 -5.78 1.87 4.55
CA LEU A 22 -5.38 2.59 3.35
C LEU A 22 -6.10 2.04 2.11
N VAL A 23 -6.04 0.73 1.88
CA VAL A 23 -6.67 0.11 0.71
C VAL A 23 -8.20 0.21 0.80
N LYS A 24 -8.81 0.12 1.99
CA LYS A 24 -10.25 0.38 2.16
C LYS A 24 -10.64 1.79 1.71
N ALA A 25 -9.80 2.80 1.97
CA ALA A 25 -10.03 4.15 1.49
C ALA A 25 -9.95 4.23 -0.05
N LEU A 26 -8.97 3.57 -0.66
CA LEU A 26 -8.86 3.48 -2.13
C LEU A 26 -10.08 2.77 -2.76
N VAL A 27 -10.55 1.66 -2.16
CA VAL A 27 -11.78 0.95 -2.57
C VAL A 27 -13.01 1.86 -2.48
N ALA A 28 -13.08 2.73 -1.48
CA ALA A 28 -14.15 3.72 -1.33
C ALA A 28 -14.01 4.93 -2.29
N GLY A 29 -13.02 4.92 -3.18
CA GLY A 29 -12.73 6.01 -4.12
C GLY A 29 -12.14 7.26 -3.45
N ASP A 30 -11.49 7.11 -2.29
CA ASP A 30 -10.71 8.16 -1.64
C ASP A 30 -9.23 8.08 -2.06
N PHE A 31 -8.96 8.28 -3.35
CA PHE A 31 -7.60 8.20 -3.90
C PHE A 31 -6.65 9.30 -3.40
N GLN A 32 -7.16 10.35 -2.76
CA GLN A 32 -6.33 11.37 -2.10
C GLN A 32 -6.07 11.06 -0.62
N LEU A 33 -6.71 10.02 -0.06
CA LEU A 33 -6.65 9.68 1.37
C LEU A 33 -6.97 10.90 2.25
N SER A 34 -7.93 11.71 1.81
CA SER A 34 -8.25 13.02 2.40
C SER A 34 -9.68 13.13 2.89
N LYS A 35 -10.57 12.20 2.50
CA LYS A 35 -11.95 12.19 3.00
C LYS A 35 -12.03 11.73 4.45
N HIS A 36 -11.07 10.90 4.89
CA HIS A 36 -10.98 10.42 6.27
C HIS A 36 -9.55 10.57 6.79
N SER A 37 -9.38 11.04 8.03
CA SER A 37 -8.07 11.07 8.67
C SER A 37 -7.62 9.65 9.00
N LEU A 38 -6.69 9.13 8.23
CA LEU A 38 -6.04 7.84 8.45
C LEU A 38 -4.80 8.04 9.33
N SER A 39 -4.74 7.35 10.48
CA SER A 39 -3.66 7.54 11.44
C SER A 39 -2.32 7.12 10.85
N GLY A 40 -1.37 8.06 10.81
CA GLY A 40 -0.02 7.82 10.29
C GLY A 40 0.02 7.55 8.78
N ILE A 41 -1.00 7.90 8.00
CA ILE A 41 -0.99 7.77 6.53
C ILE A 41 -1.08 9.17 5.93
N ALA A 42 -0.15 9.50 5.04
CA ALA A 42 -0.12 10.79 4.38
C ALA A 42 -1.19 10.89 3.28
N PRO A 43 -1.80 12.07 3.08
CA PRO A 43 -2.60 12.35 1.89
C PRO A 43 -1.78 12.16 0.61
N ILE A 44 -2.47 11.83 -0.48
CA ILE A 44 -1.88 11.72 -1.82
C ILE A 44 -2.24 12.98 -2.61
N GLU A 45 -1.22 13.63 -3.17
CA GLU A 45 -1.39 14.79 -4.04
C GLU A 45 -2.30 14.47 -5.24
N ALA A 46 -3.09 15.45 -5.67
CA ALA A 46 -4.19 15.22 -6.61
C ALA A 46 -3.73 14.61 -7.95
N ASP A 47 -2.56 15.01 -8.46
CA ASP A 47 -2.00 14.47 -9.71
C ASP A 47 -1.58 13.01 -9.55
N ASN A 48 -0.93 12.67 -8.44
CA ASN A 48 -0.53 11.29 -8.11
C ASN A 48 -1.75 10.41 -7.84
N ALA A 49 -2.77 10.93 -7.16
CA ALA A 49 -4.03 10.24 -6.90
C ALA A 49 -4.74 9.86 -8.21
N ARG A 50 -4.80 10.79 -9.18
CA ARG A 50 -5.35 10.52 -10.53
C ARG A 50 -4.52 9.49 -11.28
N PHE A 51 -3.19 9.55 -11.16
CA PHE A 51 -2.32 8.55 -11.77
C PHE A 51 -2.56 7.15 -11.19
N ILE A 52 -2.60 7.00 -9.86
CA ILE A 52 -2.89 5.74 -9.16
C ILE A 52 -4.26 5.18 -9.56
N GLN A 53 -5.29 6.03 -9.55
CA GLN A 53 -6.62 5.64 -10.01
C GLN A 53 -6.60 5.14 -11.46
N GLY A 54 -5.83 5.80 -12.34
CA GLY A 54 -5.64 5.38 -13.72
C GLY A 54 -4.96 4.02 -13.85
N GLN A 55 -3.92 3.75 -13.06
CA GLN A 55 -3.22 2.46 -13.05
C GLN A 55 -4.15 1.32 -12.61
N ILE A 56 -4.89 1.52 -11.52
CA ILE A 56 -5.89 0.54 -11.04
C ILE A 56 -6.98 0.31 -12.10
N SER A 57 -7.48 1.38 -12.73
CA SER A 57 -8.52 1.25 -13.76
C SER A 57 -8.01 0.55 -15.02
N ALA A 58 -6.74 0.76 -15.39
CA ALA A 58 -6.11 0.14 -16.55
C ALA A 58 -5.88 -1.38 -16.36
N TYR A 59 -5.77 -1.85 -15.11
CA TYR A 59 -5.68 -3.28 -14.81
C TYR A 59 -6.91 -4.07 -15.28
N GLY A 60 -8.09 -3.43 -15.29
CA GLY A 60 -9.32 -4.03 -15.83
C GLY A 60 -10.13 -4.86 -14.84
N ALA A 61 -9.82 -4.80 -13.54
CA ALA A 61 -10.60 -5.40 -12.46
C ALA A 61 -10.91 -4.39 -11.35
N THR A 62 -11.93 -4.64 -10.54
CA THR A 62 -12.32 -3.71 -9.47
C THR A 62 -11.48 -3.96 -8.24
N LEU A 63 -10.83 -2.93 -7.69
CA LEU A 63 -10.09 -3.03 -6.44
C LEU A 63 -11.03 -3.48 -5.30
N ALA A 64 -10.57 -4.45 -4.51
CA ALA A 64 -11.28 -5.00 -3.36
C ALA A 64 -10.45 -4.84 -2.07
N PRO A 65 -11.07 -4.96 -0.88
CA PRO A 65 -10.32 -5.04 0.37
C PRO A 65 -9.27 -6.16 0.33
N LEU A 66 -8.11 -5.92 0.94
CA LEU A 66 -7.02 -6.89 0.97
C LEU A 66 -7.47 -8.24 1.57
N SER A 67 -7.22 -9.32 0.83
CA SER A 67 -7.31 -10.69 1.32
C SER A 67 -6.14 -10.98 2.27
N ASP A 68 -6.32 -11.89 3.23
CA ASP A 68 -5.21 -12.33 4.08
C ASP A 68 -4.07 -13.02 3.28
N GLN A 69 -4.37 -13.53 2.08
CA GLN A 69 -3.39 -14.18 1.21
C GLN A 69 -2.34 -13.22 0.64
N VAL A 70 -2.60 -11.91 0.59
CA VAL A 70 -1.63 -10.95 0.01
C VAL A 70 -0.35 -10.88 0.85
N TRP A 71 -0.43 -11.19 2.14
CA TRP A 71 0.70 -11.09 3.06
C TRP A 71 1.77 -12.16 2.86
N ASP A 72 1.45 -13.25 2.14
CA ASP A 72 2.41 -14.31 1.83
C ASP A 72 3.41 -13.89 0.74
N ARG A 73 3.06 -12.86 -0.04
CA ARG A 73 3.86 -12.33 -1.15
C ARG A 73 4.30 -10.88 -0.94
N SER A 74 3.62 -10.15 -0.05
CA SER A 74 3.98 -8.77 0.28
C SER A 74 5.26 -8.71 1.13
N ALA A 75 6.13 -7.76 0.81
CA ALA A 75 7.40 -7.60 1.47
C ALA A 75 7.71 -6.13 1.77
N TYR A 76 8.67 -5.93 2.66
CA TYR A 76 9.32 -4.64 2.88
C TYR A 76 10.84 -4.79 2.89
N ARG A 77 11.54 -3.71 2.58
CA ARG A 77 13.01 -3.62 2.70
C ARG A 77 13.42 -2.24 3.16
N TRP A 78 14.59 -2.12 3.78
CA TRP A 78 15.14 -0.82 4.14
C TRP A 78 15.87 -0.18 2.96
N MET A 79 15.61 1.09 2.73
CA MET A 79 16.16 1.88 1.63
C MET A 79 16.56 3.25 2.18
N ASP A 80 17.86 3.42 2.43
CA ASP A 80 18.53 4.68 2.79
C ASP A 80 17.66 5.73 3.49
N GLY A 81 17.17 5.41 4.70
CA GLY A 81 16.40 6.33 5.54
C GLY A 81 14.91 6.05 5.65
N HIS A 82 14.36 5.11 4.87
CA HIS A 82 12.96 4.67 4.97
C HIS A 82 12.80 3.17 4.72
N TRP A 83 11.65 2.62 5.08
CA TRP A 83 11.25 1.28 4.66
C TRP A 83 10.36 1.37 3.42
N GLU A 84 10.71 0.67 2.36
CA GLU A 84 9.85 0.49 1.19
C GLU A 84 9.00 -0.76 1.35
N PHE A 85 7.72 -0.64 1.03
CA PHE A 85 6.75 -1.73 1.07
C PHE A 85 6.23 -1.98 -0.34
N LEU A 86 6.18 -3.24 -0.72
CA LEU A 86 5.43 -3.74 -1.86
C LEU A 86 4.30 -4.63 -1.31
N VAL A 87 3.07 -4.13 -1.38
CA VAL A 87 1.89 -4.82 -0.88
C VAL A 87 1.02 -5.22 -2.06
N ASP A 88 0.86 -6.52 -2.29
CA ASP A 88 -0.05 -7.02 -3.32
C ASP A 88 -1.49 -6.60 -3.01
N LEU A 89 -2.23 -6.26 -4.05
CA LEU A 89 -3.63 -5.81 -3.96
C LEU A 89 -4.58 -6.95 -4.30
N SER A 90 -5.80 -6.86 -3.78
CA SER A 90 -6.89 -7.77 -4.12
C SER A 90 -7.88 -7.08 -5.05
N THR A 91 -8.52 -7.88 -5.91
CA THR A 91 -9.61 -7.43 -6.78
C THR A 91 -10.86 -8.26 -6.54
N ASP A 92 -11.97 -7.90 -7.18
CA ASP A 92 -13.18 -8.73 -7.21
C ASP A 92 -12.99 -10.07 -7.94
N ALA A 93 -11.98 -10.18 -8.79
CA ALA A 93 -11.64 -11.39 -9.53
C ALA A 93 -10.57 -12.24 -8.81
N GLU A 94 -9.65 -11.62 -8.07
CA GLU A 94 -8.43 -12.27 -7.58
C GLU A 94 -8.15 -11.91 -6.10
N ALA A 95 -7.95 -12.94 -5.27
CA ALA A 95 -7.57 -12.73 -3.87
C ALA A 95 -6.18 -12.07 -3.73
N VAL A 96 -5.28 -12.39 -4.65
CA VAL A 96 -3.97 -11.75 -4.81
C VAL A 96 -3.79 -11.46 -6.30
N SER A 97 -3.89 -10.19 -6.68
CA SER A 97 -3.72 -9.73 -8.06
C SER A 97 -2.25 -9.43 -8.37
N ASP A 98 -1.94 -9.15 -9.63
CA ASP A 98 -0.61 -8.69 -10.03
C ASP A 98 -0.39 -7.19 -9.76
N LEU A 99 -1.39 -6.46 -9.24
CA LEU A 99 -1.20 -5.07 -8.79
C LEU A 99 -0.51 -5.03 -7.44
N ALA A 100 0.54 -4.22 -7.34
CA ALA A 100 1.22 -3.92 -6.09
C ALA A 100 1.09 -2.43 -5.73
N LEU A 101 0.78 -2.17 -4.46
CA LEU A 101 0.91 -0.86 -3.82
C LEU A 101 2.36 -0.69 -3.35
N HIS A 102 3.03 0.32 -3.88
CA HIS A 102 4.35 0.73 -3.44
C HIS A 102 4.23 1.92 -2.49
N ALA A 103 4.68 1.73 -1.25
CA ALA A 103 4.63 2.74 -0.20
C ALA A 103 5.96 2.86 0.55
N LYS A 104 6.14 3.99 1.24
CA LYS A 104 7.29 4.29 2.09
C LYS A 104 6.84 4.51 3.52
N LEU A 105 7.59 4.03 4.50
CA LEU A 105 7.41 4.32 5.92
C LEU A 105 8.62 5.06 6.47
N PHE A 106 8.35 6.16 7.16
CA PHE A 106 9.35 6.98 7.85
C PHE A 106 9.15 6.86 9.37
N ASP A 107 10.18 7.20 10.16
CA ASP A 107 10.10 7.34 11.62
C ASP A 107 9.68 6.07 12.41
N GLY A 108 9.84 4.89 11.82
CA GLY A 108 9.62 3.58 12.48
C GLY A 108 8.19 3.05 12.38
N PRO A 109 7.85 1.98 13.11
CA PRO A 109 6.57 1.27 12.96
C PRO A 109 5.31 2.11 13.16
N SER A 110 5.38 3.16 13.98
CA SER A 110 4.27 4.08 14.23
C SER A 110 4.35 5.37 13.40
N GLY A 111 5.37 5.49 12.54
CA GLY A 111 5.59 6.69 11.76
C GLY A 111 4.76 6.74 10.49
N ARG A 112 5.09 7.65 9.57
CA ARG A 112 4.22 8.04 8.45
C ARG A 112 4.37 7.11 7.25
N ILE A 113 3.26 6.56 6.76
CA ILE A 113 3.16 5.84 5.48
C ILE A 113 2.84 6.84 4.37
N GLU A 114 3.60 6.80 3.29
CA GLU A 114 3.37 7.58 2.08
C GLU A 114 3.19 6.63 0.89
N VAL A 115 2.11 6.77 0.13
CA VAL A 115 1.91 6.00 -1.09
C VAL A 115 2.68 6.64 -2.23
N TRP A 116 3.55 5.85 -2.86
CA TRP A 116 4.36 6.29 -3.99
C TRP A 116 3.69 5.97 -5.33
N SER A 117 3.22 4.73 -5.50
CA SER A 117 2.58 4.29 -6.75
C SER A 117 1.74 3.03 -6.57
N VAL A 118 0.90 2.73 -7.55
CA VAL A 118 0.32 1.40 -7.77
C VAL A 118 0.68 0.98 -9.18
N HIS A 119 1.20 -0.22 -9.36
CA HIS A 119 1.67 -0.73 -10.65
C HIS A 119 1.68 -2.27 -10.66
N VAL A 120 1.91 -2.86 -11.83
CA VAL A 120 2.29 -4.27 -11.96
C VAL A 120 3.82 -4.33 -11.95
N PRO A 121 4.47 -4.97 -10.96
CA PRO A 121 5.93 -4.97 -10.78
C PRO A 121 6.69 -5.83 -11.79
#